data_AF-X0W8Z1-F1
#
_entry.id   AF-X0W8Z1-F1
#
_cell.length_a   1.000
_cell.length_b   1.000
_cell.length_c   1.000
_cell.angle_alpha   90.00
_cell.angle_beta   90.00
_cell.angle_gamma   90.00
#
_symmetry.space_group_name_H-M   'P 1'
#
loop_
_entity.id
_entity.type
_entity.pdbx_description
1 polymer ?
#
loop_
_entity_poly.entity_id
_entity_poly.type
_entity_poly.pdbx_seq_one_letter_code
_entity_poly.pdbx_strand_id
1 'polypeptide(L)'
;NGGSGNTDFTQLKEKLGKNVLIGAIGIEALIALKRTGINPDYIYGVREAIIEAAFSGLSSLVICTEEGVLMLAQRLEEESLNYEIIDLEKDK
;
A
#
# COMPACT_ATOMS: atom_id res chain seq x y z
N ASN A 1 -8.13 -18.04 -7.26
CA ASN A 1 -7.79 -17.29 -8.50
C ASN A 1 -6.91 -16.12 -8.09
N GLY A 2 -5.59 -16.26 -8.29
CA GLY A 2 -4.60 -15.34 -7.74
C GLY A 2 -4.67 -13.96 -8.40
N GLY A 3 -5.01 -12.94 -7.60
CA GLY A 3 -5.24 -11.55 -8.05
C GLY A 3 -4.02 -10.86 -8.64
N SER A 4 -2.81 -11.41 -8.48
CA SER A 4 -1.57 -10.78 -8.96
C SER A 4 -1.41 -10.76 -10.50
N GLY A 5 -2.31 -11.39 -11.26
CA GLY A 5 -2.38 -11.30 -12.72
C GLY A 5 -3.22 -10.12 -13.23
N ASN A 6 -4.12 -9.59 -12.39
CA ASN A 6 -5.05 -8.53 -12.74
C ASN A 6 -4.64 -7.14 -12.24
N THR A 7 -3.44 -7.00 -11.67
CA THR A 7 -2.92 -5.72 -11.16
C THR A 7 -2.43 -4.82 -12.29
N ASP A 8 -2.86 -3.55 -12.30
CA ASP A 8 -2.28 -2.51 -13.17
C ASP A 8 -0.93 -2.01 -12.61
N PHE A 9 0.15 -2.58 -13.14
CA PHE A 9 1.52 -2.21 -12.76
C PHE A 9 1.97 -0.85 -13.32
N THR A 10 1.26 -0.29 -14.30
CA THR A 10 1.57 1.04 -14.84
C THR A 10 1.10 2.11 -13.87
N GLN A 11 -0.17 2.03 -13.45
CA GLN A 11 -0.75 2.94 -12.47
C GLN A 11 0.01 2.89 -11.13
N LEU A 12 0.40 1.68 -10.71
CA LEU A 12 1.23 1.50 -9.52
C LEU A 12 2.55 2.28 -9.63
N LYS A 13 3.27 2.16 -10.75
CA LYS A 13 4.55 2.87 -10.95
C LYS A 13 4.42 4.38 -10.97
N GLU A 14 3.32 4.93 -11.47
CA GLU A 14 3.09 6.39 -11.48
C GLU A 14 2.93 6.97 -10.08
N LYS A 15 2.34 6.21 -9.15
CA LYS A 15 2.15 6.62 -7.75
C LYS A 15 3.41 6.50 -6.90
N LEU A 16 4.43 5.80 -7.40
CA LEU A 16 5.72 5.60 -6.73
C LEU A 16 6.64 6.80 -6.98
N GLY A 17 6.36 7.90 -6.27
CA GLY A 17 7.20 9.11 -6.26
C GLY A 17 8.52 8.93 -5.48
N LYS A 18 9.42 9.92 -5.57
CA LYS A 18 10.61 10.00 -4.71
C LYS A 18 10.18 10.40 -3.29
N ASN A 19 10.74 9.75 -2.27
CA ASN A 19 10.48 9.98 -0.83
C ASN A 19 9.11 9.53 -0.29
N VAL A 20 8.51 8.49 -0.89
CA VAL A 20 7.32 7.84 -0.32
C VAL A 20 7.77 6.57 0.42
N LEU A 21 7.34 6.40 1.66
CA LEU A 21 7.56 5.14 2.39
C LEU A 21 6.61 4.07 1.86
N ILE A 22 7.14 2.91 1.50
CA ILE A 22 6.39 1.86 0.83
C ILE A 22 6.21 0.68 1.78
N GLY A 23 4.95 0.35 2.07
CA GLY A 23 4.55 -0.80 2.85
C GLY A 23 3.83 -1.86 2.01
N ALA A 24 3.84 -3.11 2.49
CA ALA A 24 2.99 -4.17 1.94
C ALA A 24 2.31 -4.97 3.05
N ILE A 25 0.98 -5.09 3.01
CA ILE A 25 0.19 -5.89 3.93
C ILE A 25 -0.40 -7.09 3.18
N GLY A 26 0.08 -8.28 3.54
CA GLY A 26 -0.31 -9.55 2.90
C GLY A 26 0.69 -10.03 1.85
N ILE A 27 0.75 -11.35 1.66
CA ILE A 27 1.75 -11.98 0.78
C ILE A 27 1.52 -11.65 -0.69
N GLU A 28 0.26 -11.54 -1.11
CA GLU A 28 -0.11 -11.23 -2.49
C GLU A 28 0.28 -9.80 -2.85
N ALA A 29 0.02 -8.85 -1.94
CA ALA A 29 0.46 -7.46 -2.05
C ALA A 29 1.99 -7.36 -2.15
N LEU A 30 2.72 -8.09 -1.30
CA LEU A 30 4.18 -8.14 -1.34
C LEU A 30 4.70 -8.69 -2.68
N ILE A 31 4.09 -9.75 -3.19
CA ILE A 31 4.46 -10.35 -4.48
C ILE A 31 4.14 -9.38 -5.63
N ALA A 32 2.99 -8.73 -5.62
CA ALA A 32 2.60 -7.74 -6.62
C ALA A 32 3.58 -6.56 -6.65
N LEU A 33 3.93 -6.02 -5.48
CA LEU A 33 4.92 -4.95 -5.36
C LEU A 33 6.29 -5.39 -5.90
N LYS A 34 6.78 -6.58 -5.51
CA LYS A 34 8.06 -7.13 -6.01
C LYS A 34 8.10 -7.30 -7.52
N ARG A 35 6.97 -7.64 -8.17
CA ARG A 35 6.88 -7.76 -9.64
C ARG A 35 7.12 -6.43 -10.36
N THR A 36 6.94 -5.30 -9.69
CA THR A 36 7.29 -3.97 -10.25
C THR A 36 8.78 -3.65 -10.18
N GLY A 37 9.58 -4.48 -9.50
CA GLY A 37 10.99 -4.23 -9.22
C GLY A 37 11.24 -3.41 -7.95
N ILE A 38 10.20 -3.17 -7.15
CA ILE A 38 10.27 -2.34 -5.95
C ILE A 38 10.20 -3.23 -4.71
N ASN A 39 11.11 -2.96 -3.77
CA ASN A 39 11.08 -3.57 -2.45
C ASN A 39 10.38 -2.60 -1.49
N PRO A 40 9.47 -3.08 -0.63
CA PRO A 40 8.91 -2.26 0.42
C PRO A 40 9.99 -1.92 1.45
N ASP A 41 9.85 -0.75 2.07
CA ASP A 41 10.63 -0.32 3.22
C ASP A 41 10.25 -1.12 4.47
N TYR A 42 8.97 -1.50 4.57
CA TYR A 42 8.43 -2.27 5.69
C TYR A 42 7.57 -3.45 5.21
N ILE A 43 7.83 -4.62 5.78
CA ILE A 43 7.02 -5.84 5.59
C ILE A 43 6.33 -6.33 6.87
N TYR A 44 6.74 -5.80 8.03
CA TYR A 44 6.16 -6.06 9.33
C TYR A 44 5.90 -4.73 10.03
N GLY A 45 4.87 -4.66 10.88
CA GLY A 45 4.49 -3.42 11.58
C GLY A 45 4.14 -2.27 10.62
N VAL A 46 3.71 -2.59 9.39
CA VAL A 46 3.45 -1.60 8.34
C VAL A 46 2.42 -0.57 8.79
N ARG A 47 1.39 -1.02 9.52
CA ARG A 47 0.35 -0.16 10.08
C ARG A 47 0.95 0.90 11.00
N GLU A 48 1.74 0.48 11.98
CA GLU A 48 2.36 1.36 12.96
C GLU A 48 3.37 2.31 12.29
N ALA A 49 4.17 1.79 11.34
CA ALA A 49 5.13 2.58 10.58
C ALA A 49 4.44 3.70 9.76
N ILE A 50 3.29 3.41 9.14
CA ILE A 50 2.55 4.43 8.37
C ILE A 50 1.97 5.51 9.28
N ILE A 51 1.46 5.14 10.45
CA ILE A 51 0.92 6.11 11.41
C ILE A 51 2.03 7.05 11.89
N GLU A 52 3.19 6.50 12.27
CA GLU A 52 4.34 7.29 12.68
C GLU A 52 4.85 8.19 11.55
N ALA A 53 4.92 7.66 10.32
CA ALA A 53 5.29 8.43 9.14
C ALA A 53 4.34 9.62 8.92
N ALA A 54 3.02 9.38 9.02
CA ALA A 54 2.02 10.43 8.84
C ALA A 54 2.13 11.52 9.91
N PHE A 55 2.29 11.17 11.18
CA PHE A 55 2.53 12.14 12.26
C PHE A 55 3.86 12.89 12.11
N SER A 56 4.83 12.29 11.42
CA SER A 56 6.11 12.92 11.07
C SER A 56 6.04 13.77 9.79
N GLY A 57 4.87 13.89 9.16
CA GLY A 57 4.67 14.66 7.92
C GLY A 57 5.19 13.96 6.66
N LEU A 58 5.43 12.65 6.72
CA LEU A 58 5.89 11.83 5.60
C LEU A 58 4.71 11.19 4.87
N SER A 59 4.79 11.15 3.55
CA SER A 59 3.82 10.44 2.72
C SER A 59 4.17 8.96 2.64
N SER A 60 3.14 8.11 2.63
CA SER A 60 3.29 6.66 2.56
C SER A 60 2.37 6.07 1.49
N LEU A 61 2.82 4.99 0.85
CA LEU A 61 2.03 4.15 -0.04
C LEU A 61 2.02 2.74 0.52
N VAL A 62 0.84 2.15 0.67
CA VAL A 62 0.71 0.77 1.14
C VAL A 62 -0.05 -0.04 0.11
N ILE A 63 0.55 -1.15 -0.32
CA ILE A 63 -0.15 -2.17 -1.10
C ILE A 63 -0.73 -3.19 -0.12
N CYS A 64 -2.03 -3.41 -0.19
CA CYS A 64 -2.74 -4.29 0.72
C CYS A 64 -3.61 -5.27 -0.06
N THR A 65 -3.90 -6.42 0.55
CA THR A 65 -5.10 -7.18 0.21
C THR A 65 -6.35 -6.42 0.64
N GLU A 66 -7.54 -6.82 0.15
CA GLU A 66 -8.83 -6.22 0.54
C GLU A 66 -9.03 -6.19 2.07
N GLU A 67 -8.72 -7.28 2.76
CA GLU A 67 -8.73 -7.36 4.23
C GLU A 67 -7.76 -6.35 4.87
N GLY A 68 -6.55 -6.21 4.29
CA GLY A 68 -5.56 -5.25 4.75
C GLY A 68 -6.01 -3.80 4.57
N VAL A 69 -6.77 -3.49 3.50
CA VAL A 69 -7.36 -2.16 3.28
C VAL A 69 -8.35 -1.82 4.39
N LEU A 70 -9.31 -2.72 4.67
CA LEU A 70 -10.32 -2.50 5.71
C LEU A 70 -9.68 -2.25 7.08
N MET A 71 -8.71 -3.10 7.43
CA MET A 71 -7.97 -2.94 8.68
C MET A 71 -7.23 -1.60 8.70
N LEU A 72 -6.41 -1.29 7.71
CA LEU A 72 -5.59 -0.08 7.72
C LEU A 72 -6.45 1.19 7.71
N ALA A 73 -7.52 1.22 6.90
CA ALA A 73 -8.46 2.34 6.83
C ALA A 73 -9.09 2.63 8.19
N GLN A 74 -9.62 1.62 8.88
CA GLN A 74 -10.17 1.78 10.23
C GLN A 74 -9.16 2.44 11.18
N ARG A 75 -7.89 2.06 11.09
CA ARG A 75 -6.87 2.61 11.96
C ARG A 75 -6.51 4.06 11.62
N LEU A 76 -6.44 4.39 10.34
CA LEU A 76 -6.19 5.77 9.91
C LEU A 76 -7.35 6.68 10.34
N GLU A 77 -8.59 6.19 10.29
CA GLU A 77 -9.77 6.90 10.80
C GLU A 77 -9.71 7.12 12.33
N GLU A 78 -9.34 6.09 13.10
CA GLU A 78 -9.12 6.20 14.56
C GLU A 78 -8.12 7.30 14.91
N GLU A 79 -7.07 7.45 14.10
CA GLU A 79 -6.01 8.46 14.28
C GLU A 79 -6.32 9.80 13.58
N SER A 80 -7.51 9.94 12.96
CA SER A 80 -7.90 11.13 12.17
C SER A 80 -6.92 11.49 11.03
N LEU A 81 -6.33 10.47 10.40
CA LEU A 81 -5.39 10.60 9.29
C LEU A 81 -6.12 10.47 7.95
N ASN A 82 -5.79 11.37 7.01
CA ASN A 82 -6.33 11.34 5.66
C ASN A 82 -5.72 10.20 4.84
N TYR A 83 -6.54 9.58 4.00
CA TYR A 83 -6.09 8.52 3.10
C TYR A 83 -6.92 8.50 1.81
N GLU A 84 -6.37 7.85 0.78
CA GLU A 84 -7.03 7.55 -0.50
C GLU A 84 -6.89 6.05 -0.75
N ILE A 85 -7.99 5.40 -1.13
CA ILE A 85 -7.97 4.00 -1.59
C ILE A 85 -7.97 4.02 -3.12
N ILE A 86 -7.00 3.35 -3.71
CA ILE A 86 -6.88 3.17 -5.16
C ILE A 86 -7.04 1.67 -5.43
N ASP A 87 -8.06 1.32 -6.21
CA ASP A 87 -8.21 -0.03 -6.72
C ASP A 87 -7.25 -0.25 -7.90
N LEU A 88 -6.53 -1.37 -7.89
CA LEU A 88 -5.54 -1.74 -8.90
C LEU A 88 -6.06 -2.83 -9.85
N GLU A 89 -7.33 -3.21 -9.77
CA GLU A 89 -7.95 -4.08 -10.78
C GLU A 89 -7.88 -3.42 -12.17
N LYS A 90 -7.40 -4.16 -13.17
CA LYS A 90 -7.48 -3.71 -14.57
C LYS A 90 -8.94 -3.54 -14.99
N ASP A 91 -9.25 -2.40 -15.60
CA ASP A 91 -10.47 -2.24 -16.40
C ASP A 91 -10.54 -3.37 -17.45
N LYS A 92 -11.72 -3.99 -17.55
CA LYS A 92 -11.98 -5.11 -18.48
C LYS A 92 -12.16 -4.65 -19.91
#